data_AF-A0A433C3I0-F1
#
_entry.id   AF-A0A433C3I0-F1
#
_cell.length_a   1.000
_cell.length_b   1.000
_cell.length_c   1.000
_cell.angle_alpha   90.00
_cell.angle_beta   90.00
_cell.angle_gamma   90.00
#
_symmetry.space_group_name_H-M   'P 1'
#
loop_
_entity.id
_entity.type
_entity.pdbx_description
1 polymer ?
#
loop_
_entity_poly.entity_id
_entity_poly.type
_entity_poly.pdbx_seq_one_letter_code
_entity_poly.pdbx_strand_id
1 'polypeptide(L)'
;MAGESKAKVIPLHSNSTRAAAQRRASKRDATLRHPSLLTDPGTRASAEQIAAVVREIDQHRFAASGAPAADEPNELAQRIGAASDFIRKRMTGDYRVDEFGFDPHLNNAVFLPLLRTLFNSWFRVEVSGIENLPDDGAALVVANHAGVLPFDGLMTSVAVHDKHPKHRDLRLLAADLVFDLPVVGQAARKAGHTMACTADAHRLLEAGELTAVFPEGYKGLGKPFKDRYKLQRFGRGGFVSAALRSGAPIVPCSIVGSEEIYPKIGDVKLLARLLGLPYFPLTPLFPLAGPIGLLPLPSKWYIQFGEPISTADYDESAADDPMITFELTDQVRATIQQTLYQLLANRRGTFL
;
A
#
# COMPACT_ATOMS: atom_id res chain seq x y z
N MET A 1 60.42 34.47 49.23
CA MET A 1 59.78 35.79 49.23
C MET A 1 58.42 35.64 48.58
N ALA A 2 57.38 35.57 49.41
CA ALA A 2 55.99 35.42 49.02
C ALA A 2 55.45 36.76 48.48
N GLY A 3 54.65 36.72 47.42
CA GLY A 3 53.93 37.87 46.87
C GLY A 3 52.43 37.59 46.89
N GLU A 4 51.73 38.28 47.78
CA GLU A 4 50.34 38.07 48.17
C GLU A 4 49.30 38.37 47.08
N SER A 5 48.24 37.55 47.08
CA SER A 5 46.98 37.75 46.36
C SER A 5 46.15 38.87 47.01
N LYS A 6 45.72 39.85 46.22
CA LYS A 6 44.63 40.80 46.60
C LYS A 6 43.47 40.67 45.61
N ALA A 7 42.44 39.95 46.02
CA ALA A 7 41.15 39.90 45.34
C ALA A 7 40.37 41.20 45.59
N LYS A 8 39.87 41.81 44.52
CA LYS A 8 39.06 43.04 44.54
C LYS A 8 37.58 42.66 44.60
N VAL A 9 36.94 42.93 45.75
CA VAL A 9 35.51 42.68 46.00
C VAL A 9 34.67 43.71 45.23
N ILE A 10 33.74 43.24 44.39
CA ILE A 10 32.75 44.05 43.69
C ILE A 10 31.41 43.90 44.44
N PRO A 11 30.72 44.99 44.82
CA PRO A 11 29.45 44.90 45.55
C PRO A 11 28.31 44.45 44.62
N LEU A 12 27.57 43.42 45.04
CA LEU A 12 26.35 42.96 44.39
C LEU A 12 25.18 43.85 44.82
N HIS A 13 24.67 44.67 43.90
CA HIS A 13 23.41 45.38 44.09
C HIS A 13 22.22 44.41 44.08
N SER A 14 21.35 44.63 45.04
CA SER A 14 20.12 43.90 45.36
C SER A 14 19.03 43.98 44.27
N ASN A 15 18.53 42.81 43.87
CA ASN A 15 17.14 42.47 43.49
C ASN A 15 16.28 43.57 42.82
N SER A 16 16.42 43.78 41.51
CA SER A 16 15.40 44.44 40.68
C SER A 16 14.42 43.47 39.99
N THR A 17 14.60 42.16 40.16
CA THR A 17 13.82 41.11 39.47
C THR A 17 12.52 40.70 40.20
N ARG A 18 12.32 41.07 41.46
CA ARG A 18 11.05 40.83 42.19
C ARG A 18 9.95 41.86 41.89
N ALA A 19 10.32 43.11 41.60
CA ALA A 19 9.36 44.18 41.28
C ALA A 19 8.80 44.10 39.83
N ALA A 20 9.53 43.45 38.92
CA ALA A 20 9.10 43.20 37.55
C ALA A 20 8.15 41.97 37.44
N ALA A 21 8.28 41.00 38.35
CA ALA A 21 7.42 39.82 38.41
C ALA A 21 6.02 40.12 38.97
N GLN A 22 5.90 41.01 39.97
CA GLN A 22 4.59 41.43 40.50
C GLN A 22 3.79 42.32 39.53
N ARG A 23 4.45 43.18 38.75
CA ARG A 23 3.78 44.01 37.70
C ARG A 23 3.32 43.23 36.47
N ARG A 24 3.91 42.06 36.18
CA ARG A 24 3.46 41.17 35.10
C ARG A 24 2.33 40.23 35.54
N ALA A 25 2.19 39.91 36.83
CA ALA A 25 1.06 39.16 37.36
C ALA A 25 -0.23 40.00 37.41
N SER A 26 -0.15 41.27 37.81
CA SER A 26 -1.33 42.16 37.87
C SER A 26 -1.88 42.61 36.51
N LYS A 27 -1.08 42.52 35.44
CA LYS A 27 -1.48 42.87 34.06
C LYS A 27 -2.08 41.68 33.28
N ARG A 28 -1.96 40.46 33.80
CA ARG A 28 -2.47 39.23 33.18
C ARG A 28 -3.88 38.86 33.66
N ASP A 29 -4.33 39.44 34.78
CA ASP A 29 -5.68 39.27 35.34
C ASP A 29 -6.72 40.23 34.71
N ALA A 30 -6.26 41.20 33.91
CA ALA A 30 -7.11 42.20 33.25
C ALA A 30 -7.50 41.84 31.81
N THR A 31 -6.91 40.80 31.20
CA THR A 31 -7.10 40.43 29.79
C THR A 31 -7.71 39.04 29.57
N LEU A 32 -8.20 38.38 30.62
CA LEU A 32 -8.98 37.13 30.57
C LEU A 32 -10.36 37.31 31.21
N ARG A 33 -11.09 38.35 30.81
CA ARG A 33 -12.52 38.47 31.10
C ARG A 33 -13.31 38.12 29.85
N HIS A 34 -13.93 36.95 29.90
CA HIS A 34 -14.86 36.42 28.90
C HIS A 34 -15.99 37.43 28.63
N PRO A 35 -16.49 37.61 27.39
CA PRO A 35 -17.50 38.63 27.03
C PRO A 35 -18.86 38.51 27.74
N SER A 36 -19.06 37.49 28.58
CA SER A 36 -20.31 37.22 29.29
C SER A 36 -20.46 37.95 30.63
N LEU A 37 -19.59 38.93 30.95
CA LEU A 37 -19.65 39.71 32.20
C LEU A 37 -19.97 41.20 31.99
N LEU A 38 -20.39 41.58 30.79
CA LEU A 38 -21.02 42.87 30.51
C LEU A 38 -22.54 42.64 30.40
N THR A 39 -23.20 42.42 31.52
CA THR A 39 -24.67 42.46 31.54
C THR A 39 -25.11 43.15 32.82
N ASP A 40 -25.69 44.32 32.64
CA ASP A 40 -26.28 45.14 33.68
C ASP A 40 -27.36 44.33 34.42
N PRO A 41 -27.41 44.28 35.77
CA PRO A 41 -28.29 43.36 36.50
C PRO A 41 -29.80 43.67 36.41
N GLY A 42 -30.22 44.67 35.62
CA GLY A 42 -31.61 45.14 35.53
C GLY A 42 -32.39 44.72 34.29
N THR A 43 -31.78 44.06 33.31
CA THR A 43 -32.40 43.78 31.99
C THR A 43 -32.20 42.33 31.54
N ARG A 44 -32.58 41.37 32.40
CA ARG A 44 -32.69 39.97 31.99
C ARG A 44 -34.05 39.74 31.32
N ALA A 45 -34.03 39.44 30.02
CA ALA A 45 -35.20 38.95 29.31
C ALA A 45 -35.73 37.67 29.98
N SER A 46 -37.04 37.60 30.19
CA SER A 46 -37.69 36.43 30.77
C SER A 46 -37.52 35.19 29.87
N ALA A 47 -37.60 34.00 30.45
CA ALA A 47 -37.47 32.74 29.70
C ALA A 47 -38.49 32.64 28.55
N GLU A 48 -39.67 33.24 28.71
CA GLU A 48 -40.69 33.33 27.66
C GLU A 48 -40.28 34.23 26.49
N GLN A 49 -39.59 35.34 26.77
CA GLN A 49 -39.07 36.24 25.73
C GLN A 49 -37.93 35.58 24.95
N ILE A 50 -37.05 34.84 25.65
CA ILE A 50 -35.98 34.07 25.00
C ILE A 50 -36.59 32.97 24.12
N ALA A 51 -37.60 32.24 24.62
CA ALA A 51 -38.30 31.21 23.86
C ALA A 51 -39.08 31.79 22.66
N ALA A 52 -39.61 33.01 22.78
CA ALA A 52 -40.28 33.70 21.67
C ALA A 52 -39.29 34.06 20.56
N VAL A 53 -38.13 34.62 20.90
CA VAL A 53 -37.07 34.94 19.93
C VAL A 53 -36.52 33.69 19.25
N VAL A 54 -36.33 32.59 19.99
CA VAL A 54 -35.90 31.31 19.41
C VAL A 54 -36.94 30.77 18.43
N ARG A 55 -38.24 30.81 18.78
CA ARG A 55 -39.32 30.39 17.87
C ARG A 55 -39.42 31.27 16.63
N GLU A 56 -39.21 32.57 16.77
CA GLU A 56 -39.21 33.52 15.65
C GLU A 56 -38.02 33.28 14.72
N ILE A 57 -36.82 33.02 15.26
CA ILE A 57 -35.63 32.65 14.47
C ILE A 57 -35.86 31.34 13.73
N ASP A 58 -36.44 30.33 14.39
CA ASP A 58 -36.74 29.04 13.77
C ASP A 58 -37.79 29.20 12.66
N GLN A 59 -38.85 29.97 12.88
CA GLN A 59 -39.87 30.25 11.86
C GLN A 59 -39.28 30.98 10.63
N HIS A 60 -38.37 31.94 10.84
CA HIS A 60 -37.67 32.61 9.73
C HIS A 60 -36.70 31.68 9.00
N ARG A 61 -36.08 30.73 9.70
CA ARG A 61 -35.24 29.68 9.09
C ARG A 61 -36.06 28.74 8.22
N PHE A 62 -37.20 28.25 8.74
CA PHE A 62 -38.11 27.35 8.02
C PHE A 62 -38.81 28.04 6.84
N ALA A 63 -39.05 29.35 6.89
CA ALA A 63 -39.58 30.12 5.78
C ALA A 63 -38.54 30.43 4.68
N ALA A 64 -37.25 30.48 5.01
CA ALA A 64 -36.16 30.71 4.05
C ALA A 64 -35.64 29.41 3.39
N SER A 65 -35.88 28.25 3.99
CA SER A 65 -35.55 26.93 3.44
C SER A 65 -36.82 26.21 2.96
N GLY A 66 -37.24 26.51 1.73
CA GLY A 66 -38.28 25.72 1.07
C GLY A 66 -37.86 24.26 0.88
N ALA A 67 -38.66 23.34 1.45
CA ALA A 67 -38.70 21.88 1.27
C ALA A 67 -37.41 21.05 1.51
N PRO A 68 -37.51 19.84 2.09
CA PRO A 68 -36.35 19.01 2.37
C PRO A 68 -35.88 18.36 1.07
N ALA A 69 -34.79 18.87 0.49
CA ALA A 69 -33.96 18.10 -0.41
C ALA A 69 -33.29 17.01 0.44
N ALA A 70 -33.44 15.75 0.04
CA ALA A 70 -32.77 14.63 0.65
C ALA A 70 -31.24 14.89 0.68
N ASP A 71 -30.66 14.86 1.89
CA ASP A 71 -29.23 14.96 2.12
C ASP A 71 -28.54 13.73 1.52
N GLU A 72 -28.11 13.83 0.26
CA GLU A 72 -26.97 13.06 -0.24
C GLU A 72 -25.73 13.54 0.55
N PRO A 73 -25.11 12.71 1.41
CA PRO A 73 -23.99 13.16 2.22
C PRO A 73 -22.84 13.58 1.30
N ASN A 74 -22.53 14.88 1.35
CA ASN A 74 -21.47 15.55 0.59
C ASN A 74 -20.18 14.71 0.59
N GLU A 75 -19.56 14.49 -0.57
CA GLU A 75 -18.38 13.61 -0.74
C GLU A 75 -17.26 13.93 0.25
N LEU A 76 -17.09 15.21 0.56
CA LEU A 76 -16.15 15.70 1.58
C LEU A 76 -16.50 15.19 2.99
N ALA A 77 -17.79 15.17 3.36
CA ALA A 77 -18.26 14.66 4.65
C ALA A 77 -18.02 13.15 4.75
N GLN A 78 -18.23 12.39 3.67
CA GLN A 78 -17.91 10.95 3.64
C GLN A 78 -16.41 10.70 3.83
N ARG A 79 -15.55 11.48 3.15
CA ARG A 79 -14.09 11.38 3.31
C ARG A 79 -13.62 11.73 4.73
N ILE A 80 -14.18 12.79 5.33
CA ILE A 80 -13.88 13.19 6.70
C ILE A 80 -14.35 12.12 7.70
N GLY A 81 -15.54 11.55 7.48
CA GLY A 81 -16.07 10.44 8.28
C GLY A 81 -15.15 9.22 8.24
N ALA A 82 -14.78 8.77 7.04
CA ALA A 82 -13.86 7.64 6.85
C ALA A 82 -12.49 7.88 7.51
N ALA A 83 -11.94 9.09 7.38
CA ALA A 83 -10.68 9.44 8.04
C ALA A 83 -10.80 9.46 9.58
N SER A 84 -11.92 9.98 10.11
CA SER A 84 -12.17 10.03 11.55
C SER A 84 -12.35 8.62 12.13
N ASP A 85 -13.10 7.76 11.45
CA ASP A 85 -13.28 6.36 11.83
C ASP A 85 -11.97 5.58 11.78
N PHE A 86 -11.16 5.82 10.75
CA PHE A 86 -9.83 5.23 10.66
C PHE A 86 -8.96 5.62 11.86
N ILE A 87 -8.87 6.92 12.17
CA ILE A 87 -8.07 7.43 13.30
C ILE A 87 -8.61 6.85 14.61
N ARG A 88 -9.93 6.85 14.81
CA ARG A 88 -10.58 6.29 15.99
C ARG A 88 -10.18 4.83 16.18
N LYS A 89 -10.36 3.97 15.18
CA LYS A 89 -10.01 2.54 15.25
C LYS A 89 -8.53 2.33 15.56
N ARG A 90 -7.64 3.17 15.01
CA ARG A 90 -6.21 3.12 15.32
C ARG A 90 -5.90 3.53 16.77
N MET A 91 -6.55 4.57 17.28
CA MET A 91 -6.38 5.03 18.65
C MET A 91 -6.96 4.06 19.68
N THR A 92 -8.10 3.43 19.37
CA THR A 92 -8.75 2.46 20.27
C THR A 92 -8.11 1.08 20.21
N GLY A 93 -7.20 0.83 19.26
CA GLY A 93 -6.64 -0.50 19.03
C GLY A 93 -7.63 -1.49 18.41
N ASP A 94 -8.75 -1.00 17.87
CA ASP A 94 -9.81 -1.82 17.26
C ASP A 94 -9.47 -2.13 15.80
N TYR A 95 -8.35 -2.84 15.61
CA TYR A 95 -7.90 -3.38 14.34
C TYR A 95 -7.21 -4.71 14.57
N ARG A 96 -7.25 -5.59 13.57
CA ARG A 96 -6.60 -6.90 13.64
C ARG A 96 -5.33 -6.88 12.82
N VAL A 97 -4.32 -7.58 13.33
CA VAL A 97 -3.09 -7.86 12.61
C VAL A 97 -2.89 -9.37 12.62
N ASP A 98 -2.65 -9.96 11.46
CA ASP A 98 -2.41 -11.41 11.37
C ASP A 98 -0.97 -11.78 11.79
N GLU A 99 -0.66 -13.07 11.75
CA GLU A 99 0.66 -13.60 12.13
C GLU A 99 1.82 -13.13 11.24
N PHE A 100 1.54 -12.70 10.00
CA PHE A 100 2.52 -12.15 9.06
C PHE A 100 2.67 -10.63 9.18
N GLY A 101 1.81 -9.99 9.99
CA GLY A 101 1.80 -8.55 10.18
C GLY A 101 0.83 -7.80 9.28
N PHE A 102 -0.07 -8.49 8.56
CA PHE A 102 -1.07 -7.85 7.71
C PHE A 102 -2.06 -7.06 8.52
N ASP A 103 -2.30 -5.82 8.11
CA ASP A 103 -3.25 -4.91 8.72
C ASP A 103 -4.30 -4.54 7.64
N PRO A 104 -5.39 -5.33 7.51
CA PRO A 104 -6.40 -5.09 6.47
C PRO A 104 -6.99 -3.68 6.55
N HIS A 105 -7.12 -3.16 7.77
CA HIS A 105 -7.64 -1.81 8.00
C HIS A 105 -6.70 -0.74 7.45
N LEU A 106 -5.38 -0.86 7.65
CA LEU A 106 -4.40 0.03 7.04
C LEU A 106 -4.30 -0.16 5.53
N ASN A 107 -4.32 -1.41 5.05
CA ASN A 107 -4.24 -1.73 3.64
C ASN A 107 -5.37 -1.06 2.85
N ASN A 108 -6.61 -1.21 3.33
CA ASN A 108 -7.81 -0.71 2.68
C ASN A 108 -7.95 0.80 2.76
N ALA A 109 -7.50 1.41 3.87
CA ALA A 109 -7.62 2.85 4.10
C ALA A 109 -6.49 3.67 3.48
N VAL A 110 -5.30 3.09 3.30
CA VAL A 110 -4.09 3.84 2.90
C VAL A 110 -3.43 3.25 1.65
N PHE A 111 -3.02 1.99 1.67
CA PHE A 111 -2.20 1.44 0.60
C PHE A 111 -2.99 1.27 -0.71
N LEU A 112 -4.15 0.60 -0.66
CA LEU A 112 -4.96 0.39 -1.85
C LEU A 112 -5.44 1.70 -2.50
N PRO A 113 -5.94 2.72 -1.77
CA PRO A 113 -6.27 4.01 -2.37
C PRO A 113 -5.11 4.69 -3.12
N LEU A 114 -3.88 4.63 -2.57
CA LEU A 114 -2.69 5.17 -3.23
C LEU A 114 -2.37 4.39 -4.51
N LEU A 115 -2.39 3.05 -4.43
CA LEU A 115 -2.12 2.19 -5.58
C LEU A 115 -3.21 2.27 -6.65
N ARG A 116 -4.48 2.50 -6.29
CA ARG A 116 -5.59 2.70 -7.23
C ARG A 116 -5.37 3.87 -8.18
N THR A 117 -4.66 4.91 -7.76
CA THR A 117 -4.35 6.05 -8.65
C THR A 117 -3.39 5.61 -9.76
N LEU A 118 -2.36 4.84 -9.40
CA LEU A 118 -1.46 4.23 -10.38
C LEU A 118 -2.20 3.23 -11.25
N PHE A 119 -3.00 2.36 -10.65
CA PHE A 119 -3.75 1.31 -11.33
C PHE A 119 -4.73 1.88 -12.38
N ASN A 120 -5.60 2.81 -11.99
CA ASN A 120 -6.67 3.31 -12.85
C ASN A 120 -6.19 4.35 -13.86
N SER A 121 -5.34 5.29 -13.44
CA SER A 121 -5.03 6.48 -14.25
C SER A 121 -3.66 6.40 -14.92
N TRP A 122 -2.63 5.93 -14.20
CA TRP A 122 -1.26 5.91 -14.70
C TRP A 122 -0.98 4.70 -15.61
N PHE A 123 -1.34 3.51 -15.13
CA PHE A 123 -1.16 2.23 -15.80
C PHE A 123 -2.41 1.74 -16.54
N ARG A 124 -3.58 2.33 -16.25
CA ARG A 124 -4.87 2.04 -16.91
C ARG A 124 -5.14 0.53 -16.99
N VAL A 125 -4.93 -0.17 -15.88
CA VAL A 125 -4.92 -1.64 -15.84
C VAL A 125 -6.30 -2.19 -16.20
N GLU A 126 -6.35 -3.10 -17.16
CA GLU A 126 -7.51 -3.95 -17.46
C GLU A 126 -7.31 -5.34 -16.88
N VAL A 127 -8.38 -5.90 -16.32
CA VAL A 127 -8.35 -7.20 -15.63
C VAL A 127 -9.34 -8.14 -16.31
N SER A 128 -8.91 -9.37 -16.56
CA SER A 128 -9.74 -10.45 -17.09
C SER A 128 -9.49 -11.77 -16.38
N GLY A 129 -10.48 -12.67 -16.40
CA GLY A 129 -10.37 -13.99 -15.79
C GLY A 129 -10.39 -13.98 -14.27
N ILE A 130 -10.81 -12.89 -13.63
CA ILE A 130 -10.86 -12.77 -12.17
C ILE A 130 -11.75 -13.85 -11.53
N GLU A 131 -12.76 -14.30 -12.28
CA GLU A 131 -13.66 -15.40 -11.97
C GLU A 131 -12.96 -16.77 -11.82
N ASN A 132 -11.71 -16.90 -12.28
CA ASN A 132 -10.91 -18.10 -12.07
C ASN A 132 -10.32 -18.18 -10.66
N LEU A 133 -10.31 -17.09 -9.90
CA LEU A 133 -9.92 -17.11 -8.49
C LEU A 133 -11.09 -17.65 -7.64
N PRO A 134 -10.82 -18.52 -6.65
CA PRO A 134 -11.88 -19.06 -5.83
C PRO A 134 -12.44 -18.00 -4.87
N ASP A 135 -13.76 -18.03 -4.69
CA ASP A 135 -14.46 -17.17 -3.73
C ASP A 135 -13.99 -17.43 -2.30
N ASP A 136 -13.80 -18.70 -1.95
CA ASP A 136 -13.40 -19.19 -0.64
C ASP A 136 -12.25 -20.20 -0.77
N GLY A 137 -11.37 -20.26 0.23
CA GLY A 137 -10.21 -21.13 0.21
C GLY A 137 -9.02 -20.56 -0.57
N ALA A 138 -7.96 -21.36 -0.65
CA ALA A 138 -6.66 -20.93 -1.17
C ALA A 138 -6.51 -21.08 -2.68
N ALA A 139 -5.65 -20.26 -3.25
CA ALA A 139 -5.07 -20.47 -4.58
C ALA A 139 -3.68 -19.85 -4.64
N LEU A 140 -2.80 -20.47 -5.43
CA LEU A 140 -1.48 -19.95 -5.70
C LEU A 140 -1.46 -19.27 -7.07
N VAL A 141 -1.48 -17.94 -7.08
CA VAL A 141 -1.33 -17.14 -8.29
C VAL A 141 0.13 -17.11 -8.72
N VAL A 142 0.43 -17.57 -9.93
CA VAL A 142 1.80 -17.63 -10.46
C VAL A 142 1.92 -16.69 -11.64
N ALA A 143 2.73 -15.64 -11.52
CA ALA A 143 2.81 -14.57 -12.52
C ALA A 143 4.20 -14.38 -13.14
N ASN A 144 4.25 -13.86 -14.37
CA ASN A 144 5.51 -13.33 -14.93
C ASN A 144 5.97 -12.10 -14.14
N HIS A 145 7.29 -11.90 -14.05
CA HIS A 145 7.90 -10.83 -13.26
C HIS A 145 8.67 -9.83 -14.13
N ALA A 146 8.52 -8.54 -13.84
CA ALA A 146 8.90 -7.51 -14.78
C ALA A 146 9.03 -6.11 -14.15
N GLY A 147 9.77 -5.26 -14.84
CA GLY A 147 9.65 -3.81 -14.66
C GLY A 147 10.54 -3.22 -13.59
N VAL A 148 11.75 -3.77 -13.35
CA VAL A 148 12.84 -3.20 -12.50
C VAL A 148 12.50 -3.04 -11.01
N LEU A 149 11.28 -2.68 -10.67
CA LEU A 149 10.67 -2.58 -9.37
C LEU A 149 9.36 -3.38 -9.42
N PRO A 150 8.92 -3.99 -8.30
CA PRO A 150 7.82 -4.96 -8.29
C PRO A 150 6.43 -4.29 -8.31
N PHE A 151 6.20 -3.34 -9.22
CA PHE A 151 4.88 -2.74 -9.42
C PHE A 151 3.85 -3.76 -9.95
N ASP A 152 4.31 -4.79 -10.65
CA ASP A 152 3.47 -5.89 -11.11
C ASP A 152 2.74 -6.57 -9.96
N GLY A 153 3.44 -7.00 -8.90
CA GLY A 153 2.82 -7.55 -7.69
C GLY A 153 1.81 -6.60 -7.05
N LEU A 154 2.15 -5.31 -6.92
CA LEU A 154 1.27 -4.32 -6.31
C LEU A 154 0.00 -4.08 -7.13
N MET A 155 0.10 -4.00 -8.46
CA MET A 155 -1.07 -3.84 -9.33
C MET A 155 -1.91 -5.11 -9.37
N THR A 156 -1.32 -6.30 -9.30
CA THR A 156 -2.08 -7.55 -9.16
C THR A 156 -2.83 -7.59 -7.82
N SER A 157 -2.25 -7.07 -6.73
CA SER A 157 -2.96 -6.96 -5.45
C SER A 157 -4.18 -6.05 -5.53
N VAL A 158 -4.09 -4.91 -6.24
CA VAL A 158 -5.24 -4.04 -6.50
C VAL A 158 -6.25 -4.75 -7.40
N ALA A 159 -5.80 -5.45 -8.44
CA ALA A 159 -6.67 -6.19 -9.35
C ALA A 159 -7.52 -7.22 -8.59
N VAL A 160 -6.90 -8.02 -7.72
CA VAL A 160 -7.61 -9.01 -6.91
C VAL A 160 -8.59 -8.32 -5.97
N HIS A 161 -8.14 -7.39 -5.13
CA HIS A 161 -9.02 -6.77 -4.14
C HIS A 161 -10.20 -6.01 -4.78
N ASP A 162 -9.99 -5.27 -5.87
CA ASP A 162 -11.03 -4.41 -6.43
C ASP A 162 -11.92 -5.10 -7.46
N LYS A 163 -11.46 -6.18 -8.11
CA LYS A 163 -12.21 -6.88 -9.16
C LYS A 163 -12.80 -8.20 -8.70
N HIS A 164 -12.27 -8.81 -7.65
CA HIS A 164 -12.81 -10.04 -7.11
C HIS A 164 -14.14 -9.77 -6.38
N PRO A 165 -15.22 -10.56 -6.60
CA PRO A 165 -16.54 -10.31 -6.00
C PRO A 165 -16.53 -10.25 -4.47
N LYS A 166 -15.65 -11.04 -3.84
CA LYS A 166 -15.46 -11.10 -2.38
C LYS A 166 -14.42 -10.12 -1.81
N HIS A 167 -13.83 -9.24 -2.63
CA HIS A 167 -12.75 -8.34 -2.23
C HIS A 167 -11.59 -9.04 -1.49
N ARG A 168 -11.17 -10.20 -2.00
CA ARG A 168 -10.09 -11.01 -1.41
C ARG A 168 -8.78 -10.21 -1.43
N ASP A 169 -7.95 -10.42 -0.41
CA ASP A 169 -6.59 -9.88 -0.38
C ASP A 169 -5.60 -10.82 -1.05
N LEU A 170 -4.60 -10.26 -1.75
CA LEU A 170 -3.53 -11.02 -2.39
C LEU A 170 -2.25 -10.95 -1.56
N ARG A 171 -1.77 -12.11 -1.11
CA ARG A 171 -0.59 -12.26 -0.27
C ARG A 171 0.65 -12.49 -1.14
N LEU A 172 1.43 -11.44 -1.38
CA LEU A 172 2.64 -11.55 -2.20
C LEU A 172 3.80 -12.21 -1.44
N LEU A 173 4.46 -13.17 -2.09
CA LEU A 173 5.73 -13.73 -1.67
C LEU A 173 6.88 -12.88 -2.26
N ALA A 174 7.44 -12.01 -1.43
CA ALA A 174 8.47 -11.04 -1.81
C ALA A 174 9.88 -11.47 -1.39
N ALA A 175 10.89 -11.01 -2.12
CA ALA A 175 12.28 -11.31 -1.79
C ALA A 175 12.71 -10.64 -0.48
N ASP A 176 13.69 -11.25 0.18
CA ASP A 176 14.37 -10.78 1.40
C ASP A 176 14.71 -9.28 1.39
N LEU A 177 15.28 -8.79 0.29
CA LEU A 177 15.69 -7.40 0.12
C LEU A 177 14.54 -6.40 0.40
N VAL A 178 13.29 -6.76 0.09
CA VAL A 178 12.13 -5.90 0.37
C VAL A 178 11.96 -5.66 1.86
N PHE A 179 12.21 -6.68 2.68
CA PHE A 179 12.05 -6.64 4.13
C PHE A 179 13.23 -6.04 4.86
N ASP A 180 14.41 -6.02 4.23
CA ASP A 180 15.61 -5.35 4.74
C ASP A 180 15.56 -3.83 4.58
N LEU A 181 14.73 -3.33 3.66
CA LEU A 181 14.58 -1.89 3.43
C LEU A 181 13.74 -1.23 4.55
N PRO A 182 14.26 -0.17 5.20
CA PRO A 182 13.53 0.53 6.23
C PRO A 182 12.26 1.15 5.65
N VAL A 183 11.19 1.18 6.44
CA VAL A 183 9.84 1.63 6.05
C VAL A 183 9.16 0.71 5.01
N VAL A 184 9.84 0.37 3.92
CA VAL A 184 9.32 -0.50 2.85
C VAL A 184 8.98 -1.89 3.39
N GLY A 185 9.89 -2.53 4.13
CA GLY A 185 9.62 -3.85 4.70
C GLY A 185 8.45 -3.86 5.68
N GLN A 186 8.30 -2.80 6.48
CA GLN A 186 7.17 -2.64 7.40
C GLN A 186 5.85 -2.39 6.66
N ALA A 187 5.88 -1.59 5.60
CA ALA A 187 4.72 -1.34 4.76
C ALA A 187 4.30 -2.63 4.02
N ALA A 188 5.25 -3.38 3.48
CA ALA A 188 5.01 -4.66 2.81
C ALA A 188 4.33 -5.68 3.74
N ARG A 189 4.82 -5.85 4.98
CA ARG A 189 4.15 -6.72 5.97
C ARG A 189 2.73 -6.25 6.28
N LYS A 190 2.55 -4.95 6.52
CA LYS A 190 1.22 -4.37 6.81
C LYS A 190 0.26 -4.44 5.61
N ALA A 191 0.77 -4.53 4.39
CA ALA A 191 0.02 -4.78 3.17
C ALA A 191 -0.24 -6.29 2.92
N GLY A 192 0.26 -7.18 3.79
CA GLY A 192 -0.02 -8.61 3.74
C GLY A 192 1.01 -9.40 2.94
N HIS A 193 2.18 -8.84 2.68
CA HIS A 193 3.24 -9.52 1.95
C HIS A 193 4.24 -10.16 2.92
N THR A 194 4.74 -11.34 2.58
CA THR A 194 5.72 -12.08 3.39
C THR A 194 6.90 -12.57 2.54
N MET A 195 7.88 -13.18 3.19
CA MET A 195 9.09 -13.67 2.53
C MET A 195 8.77 -14.79 1.54
N ALA A 196 9.49 -14.80 0.42
CA ALA A 196 9.43 -15.85 -0.59
C ALA A 196 10.15 -17.12 -0.13
N CYS A 197 9.55 -17.82 0.84
CA CYS A 197 9.97 -19.13 1.29
C CYS A 197 8.81 -20.13 1.28
N THR A 198 9.12 -21.41 1.11
CA THR A 198 8.10 -22.47 1.01
C THR A 198 7.25 -22.59 2.28
N ALA A 199 7.85 -22.34 3.46
CA ALA A 199 7.14 -22.43 4.74
C ALA A 199 6.03 -21.37 4.86
N ASP A 200 6.33 -20.12 4.53
CA ASP A 200 5.33 -19.04 4.57
C ASP A 200 4.26 -19.23 3.49
N ALA A 201 4.68 -19.65 2.28
CA ALA A 201 3.75 -19.99 1.22
C ALA A 201 2.75 -21.07 1.65
N HIS A 202 3.26 -22.15 2.26
CA HIS A 202 2.42 -23.24 2.75
C HIS A 202 1.45 -22.79 3.83
N ARG A 203 1.91 -22.03 4.84
CA ARG A 203 1.03 -21.50 5.90
C ARG A 203 -0.08 -20.60 5.38
N LEU A 204 0.22 -19.73 4.42
CA LEU A 204 -0.80 -18.88 3.79
C LEU A 204 -1.82 -19.72 3.02
N LEU A 205 -1.37 -20.72 2.26
CA LEU A 205 -2.26 -21.60 1.51
C LEU A 205 -3.10 -22.50 2.44
N GLU A 206 -2.54 -23.01 3.53
CA GLU A 206 -3.30 -23.75 4.56
C GLU A 206 -4.34 -22.86 5.26
N ALA A 207 -4.04 -21.58 5.45
CA ALA A 207 -4.99 -20.60 5.99
C ALA A 207 -6.11 -20.22 5.00
N GLY A 208 -6.09 -20.75 3.77
CA GLY A 208 -7.10 -20.46 2.76
C GLY A 208 -6.87 -19.14 2.04
N GLU A 209 -5.66 -18.57 2.07
CA GLU A 209 -5.38 -17.25 1.48
C GLU A 209 -5.06 -17.34 -0.03
N LEU A 210 -5.34 -16.25 -0.76
CA LEU A 210 -4.84 -16.09 -2.12
C LEU A 210 -3.38 -15.64 -2.04
N THR A 211 -2.46 -16.51 -2.47
CA THR A 211 -1.02 -16.26 -2.38
C THR A 211 -0.45 -16.06 -3.78
N ALA A 212 0.45 -15.10 -3.97
CA ALA A 212 1.08 -14.86 -5.27
C ALA A 212 2.59 -15.05 -5.24
N VAL A 213 3.12 -15.61 -6.31
CA VAL A 213 4.55 -15.82 -6.51
C VAL A 213 4.97 -15.47 -7.93
N PHE A 214 6.20 -14.95 -8.03
CA PHE A 214 6.84 -14.51 -9.26
C PHE A 214 8.08 -15.38 -9.49
N PRO A 215 7.95 -16.59 -10.05
CA PRO A 215 8.99 -17.62 -10.02
C PRO A 215 10.22 -17.30 -10.88
N GLU A 216 10.18 -16.28 -11.75
CA GLU A 216 11.36 -15.73 -12.42
C GLU A 216 12.31 -15.02 -11.45
N GLY A 217 11.79 -14.51 -10.32
CA GLY A 217 12.51 -13.73 -9.33
C GLY A 217 13.26 -12.53 -9.95
N TYR A 218 14.44 -12.22 -9.42
CA TYR A 218 15.27 -11.13 -9.93
C TYR A 218 15.68 -11.27 -11.40
N LYS A 219 15.66 -12.48 -11.97
CA LYS A 219 15.98 -12.67 -13.39
C LYS A 219 14.89 -12.07 -14.28
N GLY A 220 13.62 -12.24 -13.92
CA GLY A 220 12.49 -11.63 -14.61
C GLY A 220 12.47 -10.12 -14.41
N LEU A 221 12.55 -9.69 -13.14
CA LEU A 221 12.48 -8.26 -12.77
C LEU A 221 13.58 -7.41 -13.42
N GLY A 222 14.80 -7.96 -13.50
CA GLY A 222 15.98 -7.28 -14.02
C GLY A 222 16.27 -7.50 -15.49
N LYS A 223 15.38 -8.13 -16.27
CA LYS A 223 15.67 -8.44 -17.68
C LYS A 223 15.73 -7.19 -18.57
N PRO A 224 16.57 -7.18 -19.62
CA PRO A 224 16.63 -6.07 -20.56
C PRO A 224 15.33 -5.90 -21.36
N PHE A 225 15.01 -4.67 -21.74
CA PHE A 225 13.80 -4.33 -22.51
C PHE A 225 13.71 -5.02 -23.88
N LYS A 226 14.86 -5.39 -24.46
CA LYS A 226 14.91 -6.18 -25.71
C LYS A 226 14.36 -7.60 -25.53
N ASP A 227 14.40 -8.13 -24.31
CA ASP A 227 13.95 -9.47 -23.96
C ASP A 227 12.53 -9.44 -23.36
N ARG A 228 11.82 -8.33 -23.60
CA ARG A 228 10.52 -8.14 -22.98
C ARG A 228 9.49 -9.17 -23.40
N TYR A 229 8.60 -9.53 -22.49
CA TYR A 229 7.55 -10.55 -22.66
C TYR A 229 8.05 -11.95 -23.00
N LYS A 230 9.36 -12.19 -22.81
CA LYS A 230 9.93 -13.53 -22.81
C LYS A 230 10.16 -13.92 -21.36
N LEU A 231 9.49 -14.98 -20.92
CA LEU A 231 9.68 -15.51 -19.58
C LEU A 231 11.11 -16.00 -19.42
N GLN A 232 11.73 -15.60 -18.32
CA GLN A 232 12.94 -16.23 -17.84
C GLN A 232 12.62 -17.60 -17.27
N ARG A 233 13.66 -18.43 -17.13
CA ARG A 233 13.51 -19.74 -16.51
C ARG A 233 13.01 -19.57 -15.07
N PHE A 234 11.96 -20.29 -14.73
CA PHE A 234 11.45 -20.37 -13.36
C PHE A 234 12.47 -21.01 -12.42
N GLY A 235 12.31 -20.76 -11.13
CA GLY A 235 13.10 -21.39 -10.07
C GLY A 235 13.01 -22.92 -10.06
N ARG A 236 13.46 -23.53 -8.97
CA ARG A 236 13.54 -25.00 -8.80
C ARG A 236 12.17 -25.66 -8.48
N GLY A 237 11.06 -25.06 -8.89
CA GLY A 237 9.72 -25.61 -8.66
C GLY A 237 9.20 -25.55 -7.22
N GLY A 238 9.86 -24.83 -6.31
CA GLY A 238 9.41 -24.76 -4.90
C GLY A 238 8.00 -24.21 -4.69
N PHE A 239 7.49 -23.40 -5.62
CA PHE A 239 6.10 -22.94 -5.62
C PHE A 239 5.11 -24.06 -5.97
N VAL A 240 5.48 -24.96 -6.88
CA VAL A 240 4.68 -26.15 -7.21
C VAL A 240 4.64 -27.08 -6.01
N SER A 241 5.78 -27.33 -5.36
CA SER A 241 5.80 -28.13 -4.11
C SER A 241 4.90 -27.53 -3.03
N ALA A 242 4.84 -26.20 -2.90
CA ALA A 242 3.93 -25.54 -1.94
C ALA A 242 2.45 -25.74 -2.31
N ALA A 243 2.10 -25.63 -3.59
CA ALA A 243 0.74 -25.87 -4.07
C ALA A 243 0.32 -27.34 -3.91
N LEU A 244 1.19 -28.29 -4.26
CA LEU A 244 0.94 -29.72 -4.09
C LEU A 244 0.74 -30.09 -2.61
N ARG A 245 1.60 -29.61 -1.71
CA ARG A 245 1.48 -29.89 -0.27
C ARG A 245 0.22 -29.32 0.38
N SER A 246 -0.31 -28.22 -0.16
CA SER A 246 -1.53 -27.59 0.36
C SER A 246 -2.80 -28.04 -0.36
N GLY A 247 -2.67 -28.76 -1.48
CA GLY A 247 -3.78 -29.04 -2.41
C GLY A 247 -4.37 -27.78 -3.05
N ALA A 248 -3.69 -26.62 -2.95
CA ALA A 248 -4.19 -25.37 -3.49
C ALA A 248 -3.99 -25.32 -5.01
N PRO A 249 -5.02 -24.95 -5.80
CA PRO A 249 -4.89 -24.84 -7.24
C PRO A 249 -3.89 -23.75 -7.62
N ILE A 250 -3.16 -23.98 -8.71
CA ILE A 250 -2.26 -22.98 -9.29
C ILE A 250 -3.05 -22.18 -10.33
N VAL A 251 -3.10 -20.86 -10.18
CA VAL A 251 -3.74 -19.96 -11.15
C VAL A 251 -2.65 -19.21 -11.93
N PRO A 252 -2.39 -19.57 -13.20
CA PRO A 252 -1.44 -18.85 -14.04
C PRO A 252 -1.92 -17.41 -14.25
N CYS A 253 -1.04 -16.42 -14.10
CA CYS A 253 -1.37 -15.01 -14.28
C CYS A 253 -0.40 -14.35 -15.26
N SER A 254 -0.95 -13.68 -16.27
CA SER A 254 -0.20 -12.99 -17.30
C SER A 254 -0.35 -11.48 -17.16
N ILE A 255 0.77 -10.79 -17.01
CA ILE A 255 0.86 -9.35 -16.81
C ILE A 255 1.57 -8.74 -18.02
N VAL A 256 0.83 -8.00 -18.83
CA VAL A 256 1.33 -7.18 -19.94
C VAL A 256 1.28 -5.72 -19.51
N GLY A 257 2.31 -4.93 -19.83
CA GLY A 257 2.36 -3.49 -19.50
C GLY A 257 3.50 -3.11 -18.55
N SER A 258 3.79 -4.00 -17.60
CA SER A 258 4.78 -3.80 -16.54
C SER A 258 6.21 -3.65 -17.06
N GLU A 259 6.54 -4.30 -18.17
CA GLU A 259 7.88 -4.26 -18.76
C GLU A 259 8.23 -2.92 -19.42
N GLU A 260 7.25 -2.03 -19.61
CA GLU A 260 7.42 -0.75 -20.30
C GLU A 260 7.62 0.43 -19.35
N ILE A 261 7.38 0.23 -18.05
CA ILE A 261 7.47 1.31 -17.07
C ILE A 261 8.92 1.75 -16.84
N TYR A 262 9.89 0.85 -17.07
CA TYR A 262 11.32 1.17 -17.14
C TYR A 262 11.98 0.39 -18.28
N PRO A 263 12.21 1.02 -19.44
CA PRO A 263 12.96 0.40 -20.52
C PRO A 263 14.43 0.19 -20.11
N LYS A 264 14.73 -0.94 -19.46
CA LYS A 264 16.07 -1.27 -18.99
C LYS A 264 16.96 -1.66 -20.17
N ILE A 265 17.95 -0.82 -20.47
CA ILE A 265 18.88 -1.00 -21.59
C ILE A 265 20.11 -1.80 -21.13
N GLY A 266 20.50 -1.66 -19.86
CA GLY A 266 21.72 -2.27 -19.33
C GLY A 266 21.71 -2.46 -17.82
N ASP A 267 22.83 -2.97 -17.31
CA ASP A 267 23.10 -3.18 -15.90
C ASP A 267 24.56 -2.83 -15.58
N VAL A 268 24.79 -2.06 -14.52
CA VAL A 268 26.14 -1.76 -14.02
C VAL A 268 26.49 -2.70 -12.86
N LYS A 269 27.03 -3.87 -13.20
CA LYS A 269 27.35 -4.93 -12.22
C LYS A 269 28.25 -4.49 -11.07
N LEU A 270 29.17 -3.55 -11.31
CA LEU A 270 30.07 -3.04 -10.26
C LEU A 270 29.28 -2.26 -9.20
N LEU A 271 28.39 -1.36 -9.62
CA LEU A 271 27.54 -0.60 -8.71
C LEU A 271 26.52 -1.49 -8.01
N ALA A 272 25.96 -2.47 -8.72
CA ALA A 272 25.06 -3.45 -8.13
C ALA A 272 25.73 -4.18 -6.95
N ARG A 273 26.95 -4.70 -7.16
CA ARG A 273 27.74 -5.36 -6.11
C ARG A 273 28.10 -4.43 -4.96
N LEU A 274 28.50 -3.19 -5.27
CA LEU A 274 28.88 -2.21 -4.26
C LEU A 274 27.70 -1.85 -3.34
N LEU A 275 26.49 -1.81 -3.88
CA LEU A 275 25.27 -1.45 -3.17
C LEU A 275 24.50 -2.65 -2.61
N GLY A 276 24.97 -3.88 -2.83
CA GLY A 276 24.27 -5.09 -2.40
C GLY A 276 22.95 -5.35 -3.16
N LEU A 277 22.82 -4.82 -4.39
CA LEU A 277 21.63 -4.95 -5.22
C LEU A 277 21.76 -6.10 -6.24
N PRO A 278 20.65 -6.76 -6.63
CA PRO A 278 20.67 -7.81 -7.64
C PRO A 278 21.11 -7.32 -9.03
N TYR A 279 20.82 -6.05 -9.34
CA TYR A 279 21.25 -5.33 -10.53
C TYR A 279 21.17 -3.82 -10.27
N PHE A 280 21.92 -3.04 -11.06
CA PHE A 280 21.81 -1.59 -11.09
C PHE A 280 21.24 -1.18 -12.45
N PRO A 281 19.96 -0.76 -12.53
CA PRO A 281 19.31 -0.54 -13.80
C PRO A 281 19.93 0.65 -14.55
N LEU A 282 20.13 0.49 -15.86
CA LEU A 282 20.33 1.60 -16.77
C LEU A 282 19.09 1.74 -17.64
N THR A 283 18.41 2.88 -17.54
CA THR A 283 17.24 3.25 -18.35
C THR A 283 17.54 4.58 -19.07
N PRO A 284 16.73 5.00 -20.05
CA PRO A 284 16.90 6.32 -20.66
C PRO A 284 16.91 7.48 -19.66
N LEU A 285 16.17 7.35 -18.54
CA LEU A 285 16.04 8.40 -17.54
C LEU A 285 16.92 8.18 -16.30
N PHE A 286 17.30 6.95 -15.99
CA PHE A 286 18.12 6.63 -14.81
C PHE A 286 19.46 6.02 -15.23
N PRO A 287 20.61 6.54 -14.76
CA PRO A 287 20.76 7.49 -13.66
C PRO A 287 20.77 8.98 -14.03
N LEU A 288 20.65 9.34 -15.31
CA LEU A 288 20.87 10.73 -15.80
C LEU A 288 19.95 11.78 -15.15
N ALA A 289 18.67 11.46 -14.95
CA ALA A 289 17.67 12.33 -14.31
C ALA A 289 17.62 12.14 -12.78
N GLY A 290 18.59 11.45 -12.19
CA GLY A 290 18.64 11.17 -10.75
C GLY A 290 17.40 10.40 -10.26
N PRO A 291 16.89 10.69 -9.04
CA PRO A 291 15.73 10.00 -8.48
C PRO A 291 14.45 10.10 -9.32
N ILE A 292 14.28 11.17 -10.11
CA ILE A 292 13.12 11.32 -11.00
C ILE A 292 13.12 10.22 -12.08
N GLY A 293 14.29 9.76 -12.50
CA GLY A 293 14.41 8.64 -13.45
C GLY A 293 13.93 7.29 -12.90
N LEU A 294 13.64 7.20 -11.60
CA LEU A 294 13.02 6.04 -10.95
C LEU A 294 11.49 6.14 -10.92
N LEU A 295 10.87 7.20 -11.45
CA LEU A 295 9.41 7.23 -11.61
C LEU A 295 8.99 6.34 -12.79
N PRO A 296 8.00 5.45 -12.60
CA PRO A 296 7.58 4.54 -13.65
C PRO A 296 6.91 5.31 -14.78
N LEU A 297 7.26 5.00 -16.03
CA LEU A 297 6.58 5.56 -17.19
C LEU A 297 5.11 5.07 -17.23
N PRO A 298 4.16 5.92 -17.67
CA PRO A 298 2.79 5.47 -17.87
C PRO A 298 2.76 4.48 -19.04
N SER A 299 2.06 3.35 -18.88
CA SER A 299 1.84 2.36 -19.94
C SER A 299 0.47 1.72 -19.76
N LYS A 300 -0.11 1.12 -20.81
CA LYS A 300 -1.39 0.40 -20.69
C LYS A 300 -1.17 -1.03 -20.23
N TRP A 301 -1.83 -1.47 -19.17
CA TRP A 301 -1.63 -2.80 -18.60
C TRP A 301 -2.82 -3.74 -18.81
N TYR A 302 -2.53 -5.03 -18.93
CA TYR A 302 -3.50 -6.13 -18.91
C TYR A 302 -3.02 -7.16 -17.89
N ILE A 303 -3.90 -7.53 -16.96
CA ILE A 303 -3.70 -8.60 -15.99
C ILE A 303 -4.76 -9.66 -16.26
N GLN A 304 -4.34 -10.82 -16.74
CA GLN A 304 -5.24 -11.95 -16.99
C GLN A 304 -4.95 -13.07 -16.01
N PHE A 305 -5.98 -13.50 -15.28
CA PHE A 305 -5.93 -14.73 -14.48
C PHE A 305 -6.45 -15.88 -15.35
N GLY A 306 -5.62 -16.90 -15.56
CA GLY A 306 -5.92 -18.06 -16.40
C GLY A 306 -6.73 -19.13 -15.68
N GLU A 307 -7.06 -20.20 -16.40
CA GLU A 307 -7.77 -21.34 -15.84
C GLU A 307 -6.95 -22.01 -14.73
N PRO A 308 -7.56 -22.36 -13.58
CA PRO A 308 -6.86 -23.00 -12.47
C PRO A 308 -6.37 -24.40 -12.84
N ILE A 309 -5.12 -24.71 -12.50
CA ILE A 309 -4.54 -26.04 -12.59
C ILE A 309 -4.76 -26.71 -11.23
N SER A 310 -5.61 -27.74 -11.19
CA SER A 310 -5.88 -28.52 -9.99
C SER A 310 -4.63 -29.24 -9.52
N THR A 311 -4.38 -29.19 -8.21
CA THR A 311 -3.35 -29.97 -7.52
C THR A 311 -3.96 -31.00 -6.56
N ALA A 312 -5.29 -31.02 -6.42
CA ALA A 312 -6.00 -31.83 -5.42
C ALA A 312 -5.97 -33.34 -5.70
N ASP A 313 -5.78 -33.72 -6.96
CA ASP A 313 -5.76 -35.13 -7.39
C ASP A 313 -4.37 -35.79 -7.27
N TYR A 314 -3.36 -35.01 -6.89
CA TYR A 314 -2.00 -35.52 -6.68
C TYR A 314 -1.86 -36.11 -5.27
N ASP A 315 -1.06 -37.17 -5.15
CA ASP A 315 -0.70 -37.71 -3.84
C ASP A 315 0.27 -36.78 -3.08
N GLU A 316 0.39 -36.97 -1.77
CA GLU A 316 1.29 -36.15 -0.94
C GLU A 316 2.77 -36.28 -1.35
N SER A 317 3.17 -37.41 -1.95
CA SER A 317 4.55 -37.64 -2.39
C SER A 317 4.91 -36.89 -3.67
N ALA A 318 3.92 -36.44 -4.45
CA ALA A 318 4.10 -35.70 -5.68
C ALA A 318 4.88 -34.39 -5.49
N ALA A 319 4.76 -33.77 -4.31
CA ALA A 319 5.50 -32.56 -3.96
C ALA A 319 7.02 -32.75 -3.91
N ASP A 320 7.46 -34.00 -3.70
CA ASP A 320 8.87 -34.41 -3.62
C ASP A 320 9.34 -35.13 -4.89
N ASP A 321 8.44 -35.40 -5.85
CA ASP A 321 8.78 -35.96 -7.17
C ASP A 321 9.31 -34.84 -8.10
N PRO A 322 10.59 -34.90 -8.52
CA PRO A 322 11.17 -33.91 -9.42
C PRO A 322 10.52 -33.87 -10.81
N MET A 323 9.99 -35.00 -11.30
CA MET A 323 9.36 -35.09 -12.62
C MET A 323 8.04 -34.34 -12.60
N ILE A 324 7.16 -34.64 -11.64
CA ILE A 324 5.86 -33.97 -11.48
C ILE A 324 6.07 -32.46 -11.27
N THR A 325 7.00 -32.11 -10.38
CA THR A 325 7.33 -30.70 -10.11
C THR A 325 7.81 -29.99 -11.37
N PHE A 326 8.64 -30.64 -12.20
CA PHE A 326 9.13 -30.10 -13.46
C PHE A 326 8.01 -29.94 -14.50
N GLU A 327 7.17 -30.95 -14.68
CA GLU A 327 6.06 -30.94 -15.63
C GLU A 327 5.06 -29.83 -15.31
N LEU A 328 4.62 -29.72 -14.05
CA LEU A 328 3.72 -28.65 -13.61
C LEU A 328 4.38 -27.27 -13.74
N THR A 329 5.68 -27.15 -13.41
CA THR A 329 6.41 -25.89 -13.60
C THR A 329 6.43 -25.49 -15.07
N ASP A 330 6.69 -26.43 -15.98
CA ASP A 330 6.74 -26.15 -17.40
C ASP A 330 5.36 -25.86 -17.99
N GLN A 331 4.32 -26.58 -17.56
CA GLN A 331 2.93 -26.31 -17.93
C GLN A 331 2.53 -24.88 -17.55
N VAL A 332 2.75 -24.48 -16.29
CA VAL A 332 2.44 -23.11 -15.81
C VAL A 332 3.20 -22.07 -16.63
N ARG A 333 4.51 -22.29 -16.86
CA ARG A 333 5.34 -21.39 -17.66
C ARG A 333 4.85 -21.26 -19.10
N ALA A 334 4.52 -22.38 -19.74
CA ALA A 334 4.03 -22.42 -21.11
C ALA A 334 2.68 -21.70 -21.25
N THR A 335 1.75 -21.94 -20.32
CA THR A 335 0.46 -21.26 -20.27
C THR A 335 0.65 -19.74 -20.16
N ILE A 336 1.45 -19.26 -19.20
CA ILE A 336 1.70 -17.82 -19.03
C ILE A 336 2.33 -17.24 -20.30
N GLN A 337 3.32 -17.91 -20.90
CA GLN A 337 3.99 -17.45 -22.11
C GLN A 337 3.04 -17.35 -23.31
N GLN A 338 2.16 -18.33 -23.47
CA GLN A 338 1.14 -18.35 -24.53
C GLN A 338 0.13 -17.22 -24.34
N THR A 339 -0.39 -17.04 -23.13
CA THR A 339 -1.35 -15.97 -22.81
C THR A 339 -0.72 -14.59 -22.99
N LEU A 340 0.56 -14.39 -22.63
CA LEU A 340 1.27 -13.14 -22.93
C LEU A 340 1.29 -12.84 -24.44
N TYR A 341 1.59 -13.84 -25.29
CA TYR A 341 1.59 -13.63 -26.73
C TYR A 341 0.20 -13.32 -27.28
N GLN A 342 -0.84 -13.97 -26.76
CA GLN A 342 -2.23 -13.68 -27.14
C GLN A 342 -2.64 -12.25 -26.76
N LEU A 343 -2.35 -11.83 -25.53
CA LEU A 343 -2.63 -10.47 -25.06
C LEU A 343 -1.88 -9.41 -25.88
N LEU A 344 -0.62 -9.68 -26.23
CA LEU A 344 0.17 -8.77 -27.07
C LEU A 344 -0.36 -8.67 -28.49
N ALA A 345 -0.80 -9.77 -29.08
CA ALA A 345 -1.39 -9.77 -30.43
C ALA A 345 -2.69 -8.97 -30.50
N ASN A 346 -3.48 -8.98 -29.42
CA ASN A 346 -4.74 -8.25 -29.32
C ASN A 346 -4.58 -6.78 -28.88
N ARG A 347 -3.36 -6.38 -28.48
CA ARG A 347 -3.09 -5.04 -27.96
C ARG A 347 -2.99 -4.02 -29.09
N ARG A 348 -3.79 -2.96 -29.01
CA ARG A 348 -3.80 -1.85 -30.00
C ARG A 348 -2.59 -0.93 -29.92
N GLY A 349 -1.92 -0.84 -28.77
CA GLY A 349 -0.70 -0.06 -28.57
C GLY A 349 -0.17 -0.09 -27.13
N THR A 350 1.05 0.41 -26.93
CA THR A 350 1.69 0.45 -25.59
C THR A 350 1.13 1.53 -24.67
N PHE A 351 0.67 2.64 -25.27
CA PHE A 351 0.23 3.84 -24.54
C PHE A 351 -1.25 4.18 -24.72
N LEU A 352 -1.92 3.54 -25.67
CA LEU A 352 -3.32 3.78 -26.05
C LEU A 352 -4.25 2.75 -25.43
#